data_AF-A0A822CKV2-F1
#
_entry.id   AF-A0A822CKV2-F1
#
_cell.length_a   1.000
_cell.length_b   1.000
_cell.length_c   1.000
_cell.angle_alpha   90.00
_cell.angle_beta   90.00
_cell.angle_gamma   90.00
#
_symmetry.space_group_name_H-M   'P 1'
#
loop_
_entity.id
_entity.type
_entity.pdbx_description
1 polymer ?
#
loop_
_entity_poly.entity_id
_entity_poly.type
_entity_poly.pdbx_seq_one_letter_code
_entity_poly.pdbx_strand_id
1 'polypeptide(L)'
;MGSAPSSSMPNFEARIRTKDGKRFRISYHDLVDHILLLRQVIAQPELTQEGPTLDHFIDDYCNRMARQDMKSKQQQLKLPLETEWIWHVHRLHPLSYHNDCTKQLPSGKLVDKKIRQVLQNSKRKHDAKISFSSINKNFVFVPSIDLRKAVIRQRDFLEKFQNHYLYSFDLKKMDRSHFVHFVQNYVSFMKLAIKKEMIVPTFDIDLIWHTHMRYPSQYQTASIALCGFILDHDDAIESNTLTK
;
A
#
# COMPACT_ATOMS: atom_id res chain seq x y z
N MET A 1 23.07 5.64 36.94
CA MET A 1 22.69 4.75 35.81
C MET A 1 21.77 5.53 34.89
N GLY A 2 22.26 5.91 33.70
CA GLY A 2 21.50 6.74 32.76
C GLY A 2 20.37 5.96 32.13
N SER A 3 19.15 6.48 32.23
CA SER A 3 18.01 6.03 31.43
C SER A 3 18.32 6.31 29.95
N ALA A 4 18.39 5.25 29.14
CA ALA A 4 18.46 5.40 27.69
C ALA A 4 17.22 6.19 27.21
N PRO A 5 17.36 7.21 26.35
CA PRO A 5 16.21 7.90 25.82
C PRO A 5 15.41 6.91 24.98
N SER A 6 14.17 6.67 25.39
CA SER A 6 13.15 6.04 24.57
C SER A 6 12.93 6.90 23.32
N SER A 7 13.73 6.70 22.27
CA SER A 7 13.59 7.49 21.05
C SER A 7 12.25 7.15 20.39
N SER A 8 11.40 8.16 20.29
CA SER A 8 10.20 8.14 19.45
C SER A 8 10.61 7.98 17.99
N MET A 9 9.70 7.44 17.18
CA MET A 9 9.92 7.34 15.74
C MET A 9 10.22 8.73 15.14
N PRO A 10 11.23 8.87 14.26
CA PRO A 10 11.48 10.13 13.59
C PRO A 10 10.24 10.66 12.86
N ASN A 11 10.06 11.98 12.88
CA ASN A 11 8.93 12.64 12.22
C ASN A 11 9.43 13.51 11.06
N PHE A 12 9.81 12.86 9.96
CA PHE A 12 10.27 13.54 8.75
C PHE A 12 9.16 13.67 7.71
N GLU A 13 9.23 14.73 6.91
CA GLU A 13 8.42 14.89 5.71
C GLU A 13 9.32 15.24 4.53
N ALA A 14 9.15 14.51 3.43
CA ALA A 14 9.69 14.88 2.14
C ALA A 14 8.61 15.67 1.39
N ARG A 15 8.91 16.94 1.07
CA ARG A 15 8.00 17.84 0.36
C ARG A 15 8.30 17.81 -1.12
N ILE A 16 7.27 17.54 -1.91
CA ILE A 16 7.34 17.48 -3.36
C ILE A 16 6.68 18.75 -3.90
N ARG A 17 7.40 19.52 -4.70
CA ARG A 17 6.88 20.72 -5.37
C ARG A 17 6.93 20.53 -6.88
N THR A 18 5.80 20.78 -7.52
CA THR A 18 5.67 20.73 -8.99
C THR A 18 5.90 22.12 -9.59
N LYS A 19 6.11 22.18 -10.91
CA LYS A 19 6.36 23.43 -11.64
C LYS A 19 5.19 24.42 -11.53
N ASP A 20 3.95 23.91 -11.50
CA ASP A 20 2.71 24.67 -11.30
C ASP A 20 2.44 25.04 -9.82
N GLY A 21 3.40 24.81 -8.93
CA GLY A 21 3.32 25.26 -7.54
C GLY A 21 2.55 24.36 -6.58
N LYS A 22 1.98 23.23 -7.04
CA LYS A 22 1.34 22.25 -6.16
C LYS A 22 2.36 21.63 -5.21
N ARG A 23 1.89 21.29 -4.02
CA ARG A 23 2.71 20.77 -2.91
C ARG A 23 2.13 19.46 -2.42
N PHE A 24 2.95 18.42 -2.45
CA PHE A 24 2.64 17.11 -1.92
C PHE A 24 3.64 16.74 -0.82
N ARG A 25 3.30 15.74 -0.03
CA ARG A 25 4.20 15.22 1.00
C ARG A 25 4.11 13.71 1.07
N ILE A 26 5.25 13.07 1.31
CA ILE A 26 5.32 11.70 1.82
C ILE A 26 5.97 11.81 3.19
N SER A 27 5.33 11.30 4.23
CA SER A 27 5.91 11.32 5.57
C SER A 27 6.66 10.04 5.87
N TYR A 28 7.66 10.13 6.74
CA TYR A 28 8.42 8.95 7.15
C TYR A 28 7.54 7.92 7.87
N HIS A 29 6.52 8.38 8.60
CA HIS A 29 5.54 7.49 9.21
C HIS A 29 4.76 6.65 8.19
N ASP A 30 4.49 7.18 6.99
CA ASP A 30 3.80 6.43 5.94
C ASP A 30 4.67 5.27 5.43
N LEU A 31 5.99 5.51 5.27
CA LEU A 31 6.97 4.49 4.89
C LEU A 31 7.13 3.44 6.00
N VAL A 32 7.24 3.87 7.25
CA VAL A 32 7.37 2.96 8.39
C VAL A 32 6.12 2.07 8.51
N ASP A 33 4.92 2.64 8.42
CA ASP A 33 3.68 1.88 8.40
C ASP A 33 3.63 0.86 7.27
N HIS A 34 4.24 1.18 6.12
CA HIS A 34 4.28 0.27 4.98
C HIS A 34 5.26 -0.87 5.23
N ILE A 35 6.47 -0.57 5.65
CA ILE A 35 7.48 -1.58 6.04
C ILE A 35 6.94 -2.52 7.12
N LEU A 36 6.23 -2.01 8.13
CA LEU A 36 5.66 -2.84 9.19
C LEU A 36 4.55 -3.76 8.66
N LEU A 37 3.71 -3.30 7.74
CA LEU A 37 2.73 -4.15 7.05
C LEU A 37 3.45 -5.28 6.31
N LEU A 38 4.47 -4.96 5.49
CA LEU A 38 5.22 -5.96 4.73
C LEU A 38 5.88 -7.00 5.64
N ARG A 39 6.50 -6.58 6.76
CA ARG A 39 7.07 -7.49 7.75
C ARG A 39 6.02 -8.42 8.37
N GLN A 40 4.82 -7.92 8.67
CA GLN A 40 3.74 -8.73 9.22
C GLN A 40 3.21 -9.76 8.22
N VAL A 41 3.17 -9.39 6.93
CA VAL A 41 2.74 -10.28 5.85
C VAL A 41 3.78 -11.36 5.58
N ILE A 42 5.08 -11.02 5.53
CA ILE A 42 6.17 -11.99 5.41
C ILE A 42 6.14 -13.02 6.57
N ALA A 43 5.79 -12.57 7.78
CA ALA A 43 5.67 -13.46 8.93
C ALA A 43 4.45 -14.41 8.89
N GLN A 44 3.54 -14.24 7.92
CA GLN A 44 2.30 -15.01 7.75
C GLN A 44 2.10 -15.40 6.27
N PRO A 45 2.85 -16.41 5.78
CA PRO A 45 2.82 -16.82 4.37
C PRO A 45 1.42 -17.15 3.84
N GLU A 46 0.50 -17.57 4.70
CA GLU A 46 -0.91 -17.87 4.37
C GLU A 46 -1.66 -16.68 3.76
N LEU A 47 -1.24 -15.44 4.04
CA LEU A 47 -1.81 -14.22 3.46
C LEU A 47 -1.53 -14.08 1.96
N THR A 48 -0.59 -14.87 1.44
CA THR A 48 -0.16 -14.85 0.04
C THR A 48 -0.21 -16.23 -0.62
N GLN A 49 -0.75 -17.23 0.07
CA GLN A 49 -0.87 -18.58 -0.45
C GLN A 49 -2.21 -18.74 -1.18
N GLU A 50 -2.16 -19.29 -2.40
CA GLU A 50 -3.37 -19.61 -3.13
C GLU A 50 -4.18 -20.71 -2.43
N GLY A 51 -5.49 -20.51 -2.29
CA GLY A 51 -6.39 -21.48 -1.73
C GLY A 51 -7.64 -20.85 -1.11
N PRO A 52 -8.52 -21.66 -0.49
CA PRO A 52 -9.79 -21.19 0.08
C PRO A 52 -9.63 -20.10 1.15
N THR A 53 -8.51 -20.10 1.86
CA THR A 53 -8.20 -19.09 2.89
C THR A 53 -8.02 -17.69 2.26
N LEU A 54 -7.27 -17.59 1.16
CA LEU A 54 -7.11 -16.32 0.44
C LEU A 54 -8.44 -15.83 -0.14
N ASP A 55 -9.25 -16.74 -0.65
CA ASP A 55 -10.58 -16.43 -1.19
C ASP A 55 -11.48 -15.82 -0.13
N HIS A 56 -11.42 -16.36 1.09
CA HIS A 56 -12.14 -15.80 2.22
C HIS A 56 -11.68 -14.38 2.57
N PHE A 57 -10.37 -14.10 2.54
CA PHE A 57 -9.84 -12.76 2.81
C PHE A 57 -10.32 -11.75 1.75
N ILE A 58 -10.34 -12.17 0.49
CA ILE A 58 -10.86 -11.37 -0.63
C ILE A 58 -12.36 -11.11 -0.45
N ASP A 59 -13.14 -12.13 -0.10
CA ASP A 59 -14.57 -12.02 0.15
C ASP A 59 -14.87 -11.08 1.33
N ASP A 60 -14.16 -11.18 2.44
CA ASP A 60 -14.32 -10.27 3.58
C ASP A 60 -14.01 -8.81 3.19
N TYR A 61 -12.92 -8.59 2.44
CA TYR A 61 -12.59 -7.27 1.90
C TYR A 61 -13.72 -6.70 1.02
N CYS A 62 -14.21 -7.48 0.06
CA CYS A 62 -15.29 -7.08 -0.85
C CYS A 62 -16.57 -6.76 -0.08
N ASN A 63 -16.95 -7.60 0.89
CA ASN A 63 -18.12 -7.38 1.73
C ASN A 63 -17.99 -6.10 2.58
N ARG A 64 -16.80 -5.79 3.10
CA ARG A 64 -16.57 -4.55 3.86
C ARG A 64 -16.63 -3.30 2.97
N MET A 65 -16.12 -3.39 1.75
CA MET A 65 -16.24 -2.30 0.77
C MET A 65 -17.71 -2.04 0.43
N ALA A 66 -18.50 -3.09 0.16
CA ALA A 66 -19.93 -2.99 -0.12
C ALA A 66 -20.71 -2.36 1.04
N ARG A 67 -20.42 -2.80 2.29
CA ARG A 67 -21.01 -2.24 3.52
C ARG A 67 -20.48 -0.86 3.90
N GLN A 68 -19.50 -0.33 3.17
CA GLN A 68 -18.81 0.93 3.48
C GLN A 68 -18.12 0.95 4.86
N ASP A 69 -17.68 -0.21 5.32
CA ASP A 69 -17.10 -0.44 6.65
C ASP A 69 -15.58 -0.17 6.73
N MET A 70 -15.09 0.70 5.85
CA MET A 70 -13.66 1.03 5.73
C MET A 70 -13.41 2.54 5.57
N LYS A 71 -14.46 3.37 5.66
CA LYS A 71 -14.40 4.82 5.36
C LYS A 71 -13.91 5.67 6.51
N SER A 72 -14.16 5.29 7.75
CA SER A 72 -13.81 6.07 8.94
C SER A 72 -12.52 5.57 9.59
N LYS A 73 -11.87 6.43 10.40
CA LYS A 73 -10.70 6.01 11.20
C LYS A 73 -11.07 4.85 12.11
N GLN A 74 -12.20 4.93 12.82
CA GLN A 74 -12.64 3.90 13.76
C GLN A 74 -12.87 2.54 13.09
N GLN A 75 -13.43 2.55 11.87
CA GLN A 75 -13.58 1.35 11.04
C GLN A 75 -12.21 0.77 10.65
N GLN A 76 -11.32 1.62 10.11
CA GLN A 76 -9.98 1.19 9.69
C GLN A 76 -9.12 0.66 10.84
N LEU A 77 -9.29 1.16 12.06
CA LEU A 77 -8.60 0.66 13.25
C LEU A 77 -9.02 -0.76 13.65
N LYS A 78 -10.20 -1.19 13.23
CA LYS A 78 -10.74 -2.54 13.51
C LYS A 78 -10.46 -3.53 12.39
N LEU A 79 -9.82 -3.09 11.30
CA LEU A 79 -9.49 -4.00 10.20
C LEU A 79 -8.52 -5.07 10.68
N PRO A 80 -8.79 -6.34 10.37
CA PRO A 80 -7.81 -7.40 10.56
C PRO A 80 -6.71 -7.26 9.49
N LEU A 81 -5.57 -7.91 9.72
CA LEU A 81 -4.38 -7.75 8.88
C LEU A 81 -4.64 -8.20 7.44
N GLU A 82 -5.38 -9.30 7.32
CA GLU A 82 -5.83 -9.95 6.08
C GLU A 82 -6.55 -8.93 5.19
N THR A 83 -7.55 -8.23 5.73
CA THR A 83 -8.28 -7.20 4.98
C THR A 83 -7.39 -6.02 4.63
N GLU A 84 -6.51 -5.57 5.54
CA GLU A 84 -5.56 -4.47 5.23
C GLU A 84 -4.62 -4.85 4.10
N TRP A 85 -4.17 -6.12 4.05
CA TRP A 85 -3.32 -6.65 3.00
C TRP A 85 -4.03 -6.68 1.65
N ILE A 86 -5.22 -7.31 1.56
CA ILE A 86 -6.00 -7.32 0.31
C ILE A 86 -6.31 -5.90 -0.16
N TRP A 87 -6.67 -5.00 0.76
CA TRP A 87 -6.92 -3.60 0.43
C TRP A 87 -5.65 -2.86 -0.02
N HIS A 88 -4.49 -3.19 0.54
CA HIS A 88 -3.22 -2.66 0.05
C HIS A 88 -2.95 -3.11 -1.38
N VAL A 89 -3.05 -4.40 -1.68
CA VAL A 89 -2.84 -4.94 -3.04
C VAL A 89 -3.80 -4.32 -4.07
N HIS A 90 -5.08 -4.13 -3.71
CA HIS A 90 -6.01 -3.46 -4.61
C HIS A 90 -5.60 -2.00 -4.90
N ARG A 91 -5.09 -1.27 -3.90
CA ARG A 91 -4.62 0.12 -4.08
C ARG A 91 -3.34 0.22 -4.91
N LEU A 92 -2.59 -0.86 -5.07
CA LEU A 92 -1.47 -0.92 -6.02
C LEU A 92 -1.96 -0.91 -7.48
N HIS A 93 -3.26 -0.96 -7.76
CA HIS A 93 -3.81 -0.78 -9.10
C HIS A 93 -4.62 0.51 -9.15
N PRO A 94 -3.97 1.70 -9.13
CA PRO A 94 -4.63 2.98 -8.86
C PRO A 94 -5.73 3.34 -9.87
N LEU A 95 -5.63 2.91 -11.13
CA LEU A 95 -6.69 3.12 -12.13
C LEU A 95 -7.91 2.24 -11.85
N SER A 96 -7.71 0.94 -11.64
CA SER A 96 -8.76 -0.02 -11.30
C SER A 96 -9.45 0.35 -9.99
N TYR A 97 -8.67 0.61 -8.94
CA TYR A 97 -9.18 1.02 -7.63
C TYR A 97 -10.03 2.30 -7.71
N HIS A 98 -9.62 3.26 -8.55
CA HIS A 98 -10.41 4.47 -8.81
C HIS A 98 -11.77 4.14 -9.41
N ASN A 99 -11.77 3.37 -10.50
CA ASN A 99 -12.97 3.00 -11.21
C ASN A 99 -13.92 2.19 -10.33
N ASP A 100 -13.40 1.23 -9.56
CA ASP A 100 -14.20 0.39 -8.68
C ASP A 100 -14.86 1.22 -7.58
N CYS A 101 -14.11 2.09 -6.91
CA CYS A 101 -14.68 2.94 -5.87
C CYS A 101 -15.73 3.91 -6.42
N THR A 102 -15.46 4.53 -7.57
CA THR A 102 -16.33 5.59 -8.11
C THR A 102 -17.58 5.05 -8.78
N LYS A 103 -17.52 3.88 -9.41
CA LYS A 103 -18.65 3.25 -10.10
C LYS A 103 -19.53 2.40 -9.19
N GLN A 104 -18.96 1.75 -8.18
CA GLN A 104 -19.67 0.75 -7.38
C GLN A 104 -20.11 1.25 -6.00
N LEU A 105 -19.40 2.22 -5.41
CA LEU A 105 -19.78 2.73 -4.10
C LEU A 105 -20.83 3.84 -4.22
N PRO A 106 -21.89 3.84 -3.41
CA PRO A 106 -22.91 4.89 -3.40
C PRO A 106 -22.38 6.32 -3.23
N SER A 107 -21.20 6.50 -2.64
CA SER A 107 -20.58 7.83 -2.50
C SER A 107 -19.90 8.34 -3.78
N GLY A 108 -19.64 7.49 -4.77
CA GLY A 108 -18.88 7.84 -5.98
C GLY A 108 -17.47 8.35 -5.69
N LYS A 109 -16.85 7.92 -4.58
CA LYS A 109 -15.59 8.47 -4.05
C LYS A 109 -14.66 7.35 -3.61
N LEU A 110 -13.36 7.62 -3.70
CA LEU A 110 -12.29 6.76 -3.19
C LEU A 110 -12.45 6.52 -1.68
N VAL A 111 -12.13 5.31 -1.24
CA VAL A 111 -11.89 5.02 0.17
C VAL A 111 -10.41 5.27 0.45
N ASP A 112 -10.10 6.38 1.13
CA ASP A 112 -8.73 6.73 1.51
C ASP A 112 -8.32 6.12 2.85
N LYS A 113 -7.03 5.79 2.98
CA LYS A 113 -6.41 5.45 4.26
C LYS A 113 -6.36 6.68 5.16
N LYS A 114 -6.96 6.58 6.35
CA LYS A 114 -7.06 7.68 7.34
C LYS A 114 -6.23 7.45 8.60
N ILE A 115 -5.74 6.22 8.80
CA ILE A 115 -4.98 5.84 10.00
C ILE A 115 -3.49 5.71 9.67
N ARG A 116 -2.65 6.04 10.65
CA ARG A 116 -1.23 5.70 10.70
C ARG A 116 -1.01 4.72 11.86
N GLN A 117 -0.49 3.53 11.59
CA GLN A 117 -0.47 2.40 12.52
C GLN A 117 0.67 2.46 13.54
N VAL A 118 1.77 3.17 13.25
CA VAL A 118 2.92 3.40 14.17
C VAL A 118 2.49 3.99 15.52
N LEU A 119 1.27 4.55 15.62
CA LEU A 119 0.69 5.03 16.88
C LEU A 119 0.01 3.94 17.74
N GLN A 120 -0.09 2.69 17.29
CA GLN A 120 -0.93 1.67 17.93
C GLN A 120 -0.28 0.28 18.04
N ASN A 121 1.04 0.23 18.27
CA ASN A 121 1.67 -1.01 18.74
C ASN A 121 1.12 -1.39 20.11
N SER A 122 0.04 -2.15 20.12
CA SER A 122 -0.41 -2.95 21.25
C SER A 122 -0.96 -4.24 20.69
N LYS A 123 -0.07 -5.25 20.65
CA LYS A 123 -0.36 -6.69 20.78
C LYS A 123 -1.80 -7.08 20.43
N ARG A 124 -2.14 -7.17 19.15
CA ARG A 124 -3.24 -8.05 18.77
C ARG A 124 -2.64 -9.43 18.59
N LYS A 125 -2.80 -10.28 19.61
CA LYS A 125 -2.67 -11.72 19.42
C LYS A 125 -3.73 -12.10 18.38
N HIS A 126 -3.30 -12.84 17.37
CA HIS A 126 -4.20 -13.54 16.47
C HIS A 126 -5.03 -14.53 17.29
N ASP A 127 -6.27 -14.15 17.63
CA ASP A 127 -7.26 -15.14 18.01
C ASP A 127 -7.76 -15.75 16.70
N ALA A 128 -7.21 -16.92 16.36
CA ALA A 128 -7.61 -17.77 15.24
C ALA A 128 -8.99 -18.41 15.47
N LYS A 129 -10.00 -17.58 15.80
CA LYS A 129 -11.42 -17.95 15.81
C LYS A 129 -12.15 -17.00 14.87
N ILE A 130 -11.93 -17.20 13.58
CA ILE A 130 -12.78 -16.62 12.53
C ILE A 130 -14.16 -17.27 12.68
N SER A 131 -15.10 -16.54 13.27
CA SER A 131 -16.51 -16.93 13.28
C SER A 131 -17.10 -16.55 11.93
N PHE A 132 -17.31 -17.56 11.09
CA PHE A 132 -17.88 -17.40 9.74
C PHE A 132 -19.38 -17.12 9.85
N SER A 133 -19.75 -15.84 9.88
CA SER A 133 -21.15 -15.45 9.68
C SER A 133 -21.48 -15.43 8.19
N SER A 134 -22.64 -15.99 7.84
CA SER A 134 -23.12 -16.18 6.47
C SER A 134 -23.13 -14.87 5.66
N ILE A 135 -22.43 -14.87 4.52
CA ILE A 135 -22.33 -13.73 3.61
C ILE A 135 -23.71 -13.45 2.99
N ASN A 136 -24.21 -12.23 3.18
CA ASN A 136 -25.44 -11.77 2.53
C ASN A 136 -25.10 -11.29 1.10
N LYS A 137 -25.46 -12.10 0.08
CA LYS A 137 -25.04 -11.95 -1.33
C LYS A 137 -25.64 -10.74 -2.08
N ASN A 138 -26.41 -9.88 -1.43
CA ASN A 138 -27.26 -8.90 -2.12
C ASN A 138 -26.57 -7.56 -2.47
N PHE A 139 -25.35 -7.31 -1.99
CA PHE A 139 -24.54 -6.15 -2.41
C PHE A 139 -23.07 -6.56 -2.46
N VAL A 140 -22.54 -6.81 -3.65
CA VAL A 140 -21.14 -7.23 -3.83
C VAL A 140 -20.36 -6.11 -4.49
N PHE A 141 -19.35 -5.61 -3.80
CA PHE A 141 -18.28 -4.84 -4.42
C PHE A 141 -17.39 -5.85 -5.15
N VAL A 142 -17.22 -5.69 -6.47
CA VAL A 142 -16.48 -6.63 -7.32
C VAL A 142 -15.27 -5.91 -7.89
N PRO A 143 -14.05 -6.17 -7.38
CA PRO A 143 -12.83 -5.59 -7.92
C PRO A 143 -12.70 -5.89 -9.42
N SER A 144 -12.30 -4.89 -10.22
CA SER A 144 -12.10 -5.08 -11.66
C SER A 144 -10.81 -5.84 -12.01
N ILE A 145 -9.98 -6.12 -11.01
CA ILE A 145 -8.76 -6.93 -11.13
C ILE A 145 -8.96 -8.30 -10.49
N ASP A 146 -8.20 -9.28 -10.97
CA ASP A 146 -8.05 -10.57 -10.30
C ASP A 146 -7.19 -10.38 -9.04
N LEU A 147 -7.83 -10.13 -7.90
CA LEU A 147 -7.14 -9.93 -6.62
C LEU A 147 -6.33 -11.15 -6.20
N ARG A 148 -6.76 -12.36 -6.56
CA ARG A 148 -6.00 -13.58 -6.26
C ARG A 148 -4.65 -13.51 -6.96
N LYS A 149 -4.65 -13.32 -8.29
CA LYS A 149 -3.41 -13.19 -9.07
C LYS A 149 -2.57 -12.01 -8.63
N ALA A 150 -3.19 -10.87 -8.31
CA ALA A 150 -2.48 -9.70 -7.81
C ALA A 150 -1.75 -10.00 -6.49
N VAL A 151 -2.40 -10.67 -5.53
CA VAL A 151 -1.75 -11.08 -4.28
C VAL A 151 -0.58 -12.04 -4.54
N ILE A 152 -0.73 -12.99 -5.47
CA ILE A 152 0.36 -13.91 -5.82
C ILE A 152 1.55 -13.17 -6.44
N ARG A 153 1.34 -12.20 -7.34
CA ARG A 153 2.44 -11.41 -7.93
C ARG A 153 3.22 -10.60 -6.90
N GLN A 154 2.56 -10.16 -5.83
CA GLN A 154 3.22 -9.43 -4.75
C GLN A 154 4.19 -10.29 -3.92
N ARG A 155 4.21 -11.62 -4.09
CA ARG A 155 5.20 -12.50 -3.45
C ARG A 155 6.62 -12.17 -3.87
N ASP A 156 6.86 -11.91 -5.15
CA ASP A 156 8.18 -11.54 -5.66
C ASP A 156 8.68 -10.23 -5.02
N PHE A 157 7.77 -9.27 -4.81
CA PHE A 157 8.09 -8.03 -4.11
C PHE A 157 8.43 -8.28 -2.63
N LEU A 158 7.67 -9.15 -1.95
CA LEU A 158 7.93 -9.54 -0.56
C LEU A 158 9.25 -10.29 -0.40
N GLU A 159 9.59 -11.19 -1.33
CA GLU A 159 10.87 -11.91 -1.35
C GLU A 159 12.05 -10.96 -1.56
N LYS A 160 11.93 -10.01 -2.50
CA LYS A 160 12.92 -8.94 -2.68
C LYS A 160 13.04 -8.08 -1.41
N PHE A 161 11.91 -7.76 -0.77
CA PHE A 161 11.90 -6.99 0.46
C PHE A 161 12.58 -7.74 1.61
N GLN A 162 12.33 -9.04 1.77
CA GLN A 162 12.95 -9.87 2.81
C GLN A 162 14.48 -9.89 2.72
N ASN A 163 15.01 -9.78 1.49
CA ASN A 163 16.45 -9.68 1.22
C ASN A 163 16.99 -8.24 1.28
N HIS A 164 16.12 -7.23 1.38
CA HIS A 164 16.49 -5.83 1.45
C HIS A 164 16.89 -5.43 2.89
N TYR A 165 17.89 -4.55 3.05
CA TYR A 165 18.40 -4.18 4.38
C TYR A 165 17.31 -3.55 5.27
N LEU A 166 16.31 -2.88 4.69
CA LEU A 166 15.19 -2.29 5.43
C LEU A 166 14.30 -3.33 6.12
N TYR A 167 14.35 -4.60 5.73
CA TYR A 167 13.56 -5.65 6.38
C TYR A 167 13.96 -5.85 7.84
N SER A 168 15.25 -5.82 8.16
CA SER A 168 15.76 -5.98 9.53
C SER A 168 16.21 -4.65 10.16
N PHE A 169 16.25 -3.56 9.39
CA PHE A 169 16.71 -2.25 9.85
C PHE A 169 15.86 -1.71 11.03
N ASP A 170 16.54 -1.12 12.02
CA ASP A 170 15.89 -0.35 13.08
C ASP A 170 15.45 1.01 12.53
N LEU A 171 14.16 1.11 12.18
CA LEU A 171 13.56 2.30 11.56
C LEU A 171 13.66 3.55 12.43
N LYS A 172 13.97 3.45 13.72
CA LYS A 172 14.25 4.62 14.56
C LYS A 172 15.58 5.29 14.21
N LYS A 173 16.48 4.57 13.55
CA LYS A 173 17.85 5.00 13.23
C LYS A 173 18.00 5.57 11.82
N MET A 174 16.96 5.57 10.98
CA MET A 174 17.06 6.18 9.66
C MET A 174 17.21 7.70 9.82
N ASP A 175 18.21 8.27 9.16
CA ASP A 175 18.37 9.72 9.12
C ASP A 175 17.46 10.36 8.07
N ARG A 176 17.26 11.67 8.20
CA ARG A 176 16.37 12.44 7.31
C ARG A 176 16.86 12.46 5.87
N SER A 177 18.16 12.58 5.63
CA SER A 177 18.74 12.67 4.28
C SER A 177 18.47 11.40 3.49
N HIS A 178 18.63 10.23 4.12
CA HIS A 178 18.34 8.94 3.53
C HIS A 178 16.87 8.83 3.10
N PHE A 179 15.94 9.12 4.00
CA PHE A 179 14.51 9.12 3.67
C PHE A 179 14.16 10.10 2.53
N VAL A 180 14.70 11.33 2.59
CA VAL A 180 14.46 12.33 1.54
C VAL A 180 15.03 11.88 0.20
N HIS A 181 16.20 11.22 0.19
CA HIS A 181 16.82 10.71 -1.03
C HIS A 181 15.95 9.64 -1.71
N PHE A 182 15.37 8.71 -0.95
CA PHE A 182 14.40 7.74 -1.47
C PHE A 182 13.20 8.42 -2.15
N VAL A 183 12.62 9.43 -1.50
CA VAL A 183 11.49 10.17 -2.09
C VAL A 183 11.92 10.97 -3.32
N GLN A 184 13.13 11.54 -3.34
CA GLN A 184 13.67 12.25 -4.51
C GLN A 184 13.87 11.33 -5.72
N ASN A 185 14.40 10.12 -5.52
CA ASN A 185 14.57 9.14 -6.58
C ASN A 185 13.21 8.70 -7.15
N TYR A 186 12.24 8.44 -6.27
CA TYR A 186 10.85 8.17 -6.68
C TYR A 186 10.22 9.33 -7.48
N VAL A 187 10.37 10.59 -7.04
CA VAL A 187 9.85 11.74 -7.77
C VAL A 187 10.52 11.89 -9.14
N SER A 188 11.81 11.59 -9.23
CA SER A 188 12.55 11.60 -10.49
C SER A 188 12.03 10.52 -11.44
N PHE A 189 11.78 9.31 -10.92
CA PHE A 189 11.13 8.22 -11.66
C PHE A 189 9.75 8.63 -12.20
N MET A 190 8.87 9.20 -11.36
CA MET A 190 7.55 9.68 -11.81
C MET A 190 7.67 10.69 -12.96
N LYS A 191 8.63 11.61 -12.90
CA LYS A 191 8.86 12.59 -13.98
C LYS A 191 9.40 11.95 -15.26
N LEU A 192 10.18 10.88 -15.15
CA LEU A 192 10.66 10.14 -16.32
C LEU A 192 9.53 9.40 -17.03
N ALA A 193 8.49 8.96 -16.30
CA ALA A 193 7.32 8.30 -16.88
C ALA A 193 6.59 9.15 -17.94
N ILE A 194 6.78 10.48 -17.94
CA ILE A 194 6.24 11.40 -18.97
C ILE A 194 6.66 10.97 -20.38
N LYS A 195 7.87 10.38 -20.52
CA LYS A 195 8.40 9.97 -21.81
C LYS A 195 7.60 8.82 -22.46
N LYS A 196 6.67 8.20 -21.72
CA LYS A 196 5.87 7.03 -22.15
C LYS A 196 6.72 5.85 -22.62
N GLU A 197 7.96 5.78 -22.16
CA GLU A 197 8.85 4.63 -22.33
C GLU A 197 8.60 3.65 -21.20
N MET A 198 8.82 2.35 -21.46
CA MET A 198 8.81 1.35 -20.40
C MET A 198 9.97 1.64 -19.44
N ILE A 199 9.65 2.06 -18.23
CA ILE A 199 10.63 2.27 -17.15
C ILE A 199 10.31 1.33 -16.01
N VAL A 200 11.32 0.56 -15.58
CA VAL A 200 11.20 -0.36 -14.45
C VAL A 200 11.83 0.32 -13.23
N PRO A 201 11.10 0.48 -12.11
CA PRO A 201 11.65 1.08 -10.91
C PRO A 201 12.69 0.15 -10.27
N THR A 202 13.71 0.73 -9.63
CA THR A 202 14.51 -0.03 -8.66
C THR A 202 13.65 -0.38 -7.45
N PHE A 203 14.08 -1.34 -6.63
CA PHE A 203 13.33 -1.75 -5.44
C PHE A 203 13.00 -0.58 -4.50
N ASP A 204 13.97 0.31 -4.22
CA ASP A 204 13.74 1.48 -3.35
C ASP A 204 12.69 2.44 -3.92
N ILE A 205 12.72 2.66 -5.24
CA ILE A 205 11.73 3.50 -5.94
C ILE A 205 10.35 2.86 -5.83
N ASP A 206 10.25 1.54 -6.08
CA ASP A 206 9.01 0.78 -6.03
C ASP A 206 8.42 0.77 -4.60
N LEU A 207 9.27 0.62 -3.58
CA LEU A 207 8.87 0.68 -2.17
C LEU A 207 8.24 2.03 -1.79
N ILE A 208 8.82 3.15 -2.24
CA ILE A 208 8.24 4.49 -2.02
C ILE A 208 6.97 4.68 -2.85
N TRP A 209 6.93 4.13 -4.06
CA TRP A 209 5.76 4.19 -4.91
C TRP A 209 4.56 3.48 -4.26
N HIS A 210 4.75 2.23 -3.81
CA HIS A 210 3.76 1.49 -3.03
C HIS A 210 3.32 2.26 -1.78
N THR A 211 4.28 2.86 -1.07
CA THR A 211 4.00 3.70 0.11
C THR A 211 3.04 4.85 -0.24
N HIS A 212 3.25 5.52 -1.36
CA HIS A 212 2.41 6.63 -1.80
C HIS A 212 1.03 6.16 -2.27
N MET A 213 0.93 5.03 -2.99
CA MET A 213 -0.33 4.44 -3.46
C MET A 213 -1.26 4.01 -2.31
N ARG A 214 -0.75 3.84 -1.08
CA ARG A 214 -1.61 3.65 0.12
C ARG A 214 -2.56 4.81 0.37
N TYR A 215 -2.34 5.98 -0.23
CA TYR A 215 -3.20 7.18 -0.12
C TYR A 215 -3.76 7.57 -1.49
N PRO A 216 -4.78 6.85 -2.02
CA PRO A 216 -5.24 6.95 -3.40
C PRO A 216 -5.52 8.38 -3.89
N SER A 217 -6.25 9.19 -3.12
CA SER A 217 -6.55 10.58 -3.54
C SER A 217 -5.30 11.45 -3.65
N GLN A 218 -4.36 11.29 -2.71
CA GLN A 218 -3.09 12.04 -2.71
C GLN A 218 -2.21 11.58 -3.87
N TYR A 219 -2.10 10.26 -4.07
CA TYR A 219 -1.36 9.65 -5.15
C TYR A 219 -1.86 10.13 -6.52
N GLN A 220 -3.17 10.07 -6.78
CA GLN A 220 -3.74 10.50 -8.06
C GLN A 220 -3.45 11.97 -8.36
N THR A 221 -3.65 12.84 -7.37
CA THR A 221 -3.40 14.28 -7.53
C THR A 221 -1.91 14.55 -7.81
N ALA A 222 -1.02 13.87 -7.08
CA ALA A 222 0.42 14.01 -7.25
C ALA A 222 0.91 13.43 -8.58
N SER A 223 0.41 12.27 -8.98
CA SER A 223 0.76 11.61 -10.24
C SER A 223 0.39 12.50 -11.42
N ILE A 224 -0.85 13.01 -11.48
CA ILE A 224 -1.29 13.92 -12.53
C ILE A 224 -0.42 15.18 -12.55
N ALA A 225 -0.06 15.72 -11.38
CA ALA A 225 0.77 16.92 -11.31
C ALA A 225 2.25 16.67 -11.67
N LEU A 226 2.77 15.46 -11.48
CA LEU A 226 4.16 15.09 -11.74
C LEU A 226 4.40 14.57 -13.16
N CYS A 227 3.48 13.76 -13.69
CA CYS A 227 3.63 13.07 -14.98
C CYS A 227 2.45 13.25 -15.95
N GLY A 228 1.39 13.98 -15.57
CA GLY A 228 0.27 14.33 -16.45
C GLY A 228 -0.89 13.34 -16.46
N PHE A 229 -0.74 12.18 -15.81
CA PHE A 229 -1.76 11.13 -15.73
C PHE A 229 -1.64 10.37 -14.40
N ILE A 230 -2.62 9.52 -14.09
CA ILE A 230 -2.48 8.55 -12.99
C ILE A 230 -1.58 7.44 -13.52
N LEU A 231 -0.33 7.38 -13.04
CA LEU A 231 0.61 6.34 -13.38
C LEU A 231 0.11 5.03 -12.76
N ASP A 232 -0.17 4.04 -13.59
CA ASP A 232 -0.60 2.74 -13.09
C ASP A 232 0.62 1.92 -12.67
N HIS A 233 0.43 1.04 -11.69
CA HIS A 233 1.44 0.06 -11.30
C HIS A 233 0.99 -1.29 -11.83
N ASP A 234 1.26 -1.48 -13.12
CA ASP A 234 1.00 -2.74 -13.80
C ASP A 234 2.19 -3.69 -13.57
N ASP A 235 2.02 -4.57 -12.59
CA ASP A 235 2.99 -5.60 -12.24
C ASP A 235 2.79 -6.90 -13.04
N ALA A 236 1.90 -6.91 -14.05
CA ALA A 236 1.61 -8.09 -14.87
C ALA A 236 2.65 -8.34 -15.99
N ILE A 237 3.69 -7.52 -16.10
CA ILE A 237 4.77 -7.76 -17.06
C ILE A 237 5.55 -9.01 -16.63
N GLU A 238 5.27 -10.13 -17.30
CA GLU A 238 6.02 -11.37 -17.14
C GLU A 238 7.51 -11.13 -17.38
N SER A 239 8.35 -11.59 -16.45
CA SER A 239 9.82 -11.44 -16.44
C SER A 239 10.53 -12.05 -17.66
N ASN A 240 9.82 -12.72 -18.57
CA ASN A 240 10.36 -13.38 -19.76
C ASN A 240 10.35 -12.54 -21.04
N THR A 241 9.87 -11.28 -21.02
CA THR A 241 9.85 -10.44 -22.22
C THR A 241 10.91 -9.34 -22.20
N LEU A 242 12.16 -9.74 -21.94
CA LEU A 242 13.34 -8.95 -22.30
C LEU A 242 14.13 -9.74 -23.35
N THR A 243 13.55 -9.88 -24.54
CA THR A 243 14.34 -10.27 -25.71
C THR A 243 15.28 -9.13 -26.04
N LYS A 244 16.59 -9.40 -25.93
CA LYS A 244 17.66 -8.55 -26.48
C LYS A 244 17.50 -8.35 -27.97
#